data_AF-A0A923XC25-F1
#
_entry.id   AF-A0A923XC25-F1
#
_cell.length_a   1.000
_cell.length_b   1.000
_cell.length_c   1.000
_cell.angle_alpha   90.00
_cell.angle_beta   90.00
_cell.angle_gamma   90.00
#
_symmetry.space_group_name_H-M   'P 1'
#
loop_
_entity.id
_entity.type
_entity.pdbx_description
1 polymer ?
#
loop_
_entity_poly.entity_id
_entity_poly.type
_entity_poly.pdbx_seq_one_letter_code
_entity_poly.pdbx_strand_id
1 'polypeptide(L)' 'MKKNKYIVFAAIGFELIGLILFSLWAGKWLQDKGYAGAQAICVVLGFFIWFVSLIIKLGRLK' A
#
# COMPACT_ATOMS: atom_id res chain seq x y z
N MET A 1 14.54 22.58 -3.54
CA MET A 1 13.27 22.70 -2.80
C MET A 1 13.34 21.82 -1.56
N LYS A 2 13.30 22.39 -0.34
CA LYS A 2 13.21 21.59 0.90
C LYS A 2 11.92 20.76 0.83
N LYS A 3 12.03 19.44 0.69
CA LYS A 3 10.85 18.55 0.72
C LYS A 3 10.15 18.77 2.06
N ASN A 4 8.92 19.28 2.01
CA ASN A 4 8.14 19.53 3.20
C ASN A 4 7.76 18.16 3.81
N LYS A 5 8.36 17.82 4.95
CA LYS A 5 8.26 16.48 5.57
C LYS A 5 6.79 16.08 5.79
N TYR A 6 5.93 17.06 6.10
CA TYR A 6 4.49 16.87 6.27
C TYR A 6 3.78 16.41 4.99
N ILE A 7 4.18 16.91 3.81
CA ILE A 7 3.61 16.49 2.52
C ILE A 7 4.01 15.05 2.20
N VAL A 8 5.26 14.67 2.51
CA VAL A 8 5.74 13.29 2.29
C VAL A 8 5.01 12.32 3.22
N PHE A 9 4.79 12.69 4.49
CA PHE A 9 4.00 11.89 5.42
C PHE A 9 2.53 11.75 5.01
N ALA A 10 1.89 12.85 4.59
CA ALA A 10 0.52 12.81 4.09
C ALA A 10 0.39 11.90 2.85
N ALA A 11 1.36 11.98 1.93
CA ALA A 11 1.40 11.10 0.76
C ALA A 11 1.55 9.62 1.14
N ILE A 12 2.39 9.28 2.13
CA ILE A 12 2.55 7.89 2.61
C ILE A 12 1.26 7.35 3.23
N GLY A 13 0.53 8.17 4.01
CA GLY A 13 -0.76 7.80 4.58
C GLY A 13 -1.83 7.57 3.51
N PHE A 14 -1.87 8.42 2.49
CA PHE A 14 -2.80 8.26 1.36
C PHE A 14 -2.49 7.00 0.54
N GLU A 15 -1.19 6.71 0.36
CA GLU A 15 -0.71 5.50 -0.33
C GLU A 15 -1.14 4.22 0.41
N LEU A 16 -1.12 4.22 1.75
CA LEU A 16 -1.57 3.09 2.57
C LEU A 16 -3.06 2.80 2.32
N ILE A 17 -3.90 3.82 2.45
CA ILE A 17 -5.35 3.69 2.30
C ILE A 17 -5.69 3.24 0.87
N GLY A 18 -5.04 3.84 -0.13
CA GLY A 18 -5.21 3.47 -1.53
C GLY A 18 -4.82 2.01 -1.82
N LEU A 19 -3.67 1.56 -1.31
CA LEU A 19 -3.22 0.17 -1.47
C LEU A 19 -4.13 -0.82 -0.76
N ILE A 20 -4.65 -0.49 0.42
CA ILE A 20 -5.61 -1.36 1.14
C ILE A 20 -6.90 -1.49 0.33
N LEU A 21 -7.48 -0.38 -0.13
CA LEU A 21 -8.71 -0.39 -0.92
C LEU A 21 -8.54 -1.16 -2.23
N PHE A 22 -7.43 -0.92 -2.93
CA PHE A 22 -7.10 -1.65 -4.15
C PHE A 22 -6.92 -3.15 -3.87
N SER A 23 -6.23 -3.51 -2.80
CA SER A 23 -5.99 -4.92 -2.43
C SER A 23 -7.26 -5.65 -2.01
N LEU A 24 -8.17 -4.96 -1.31
CA LEU A 24 -9.49 -5.48 -0.98
C LEU A 24 -10.34 -5.70 -2.23
N TRP A 25 -10.33 -4.73 -3.15
CA TRP A 25 -11.08 -4.83 -4.40
C TRP A 25 -10.53 -5.93 -5.32
N ALA A 26 -9.22 -5.94 -5.58
CA ALA A 26 -8.55 -6.95 -6.40
C ALA A 26 -8.64 -8.35 -5.76
N GLY A 27 -8.50 -8.42 -4.43
CA GLY A 27 -8.64 -9.63 -3.64
C GLY A 27 -10.03 -10.24 -3.70
N LYS A 28 -11.08 -9.40 -3.60
CA LYS A 28 -12.47 -9.81 -3.78
C LYS A 28 -12.74 -10.28 -5.21
N TRP A 29 -12.25 -9.54 -6.20
CA TRP A 29 -12.38 -9.92 -7.62
C TRP A 29 -11.72 -11.27 -7.93
N LEU A 30 -10.57 -11.58 -7.31
CA LEU A 30 -9.94 -12.89 -7.43
C LEU A 30 -10.73 -14.00 -6.70
N GLN A 31 -11.29 -13.69 -5.53
CA GLN A 31 -12.16 -14.63 -4.81
C GLN A 31 -13.42 -14.96 -5.60
N ASP A 32 -14.06 -13.97 -6.23
CA ASP A 32 -15.22 -14.17 -7.11
C ASP A 32 -14.88 -15.05 -8.33
N LYS A 33 -13.60 -15.16 -8.71
CA LYS A 33 -13.11 -16.10 -9.75
C LYS A 33 -12.76 -17.50 -9.24
N GLY A 34 -13.00 -17.79 -7.96
CA GLY A 34 -12.80 -19.11 -7.35
C GLY A 34 -11.49 -19.27 -6.57
N TYR A 35 -10.67 -18.22 -6.45
CA TYR A 35 -9.43 -18.28 -5.65
C TYR A 35 -9.72 -17.97 -4.17
N ALA A 36 -10.09 -18.99 -3.42
CA ALA A 36 -10.30 -18.89 -1.97
C ALA A 36 -9.04 -18.35 -1.27
N GLY A 37 -9.21 -17.38 -0.38
CA GLY A 37 -8.10 -16.75 0.37
C GLY A 37 -7.31 -15.68 -0.38
N ALA A 38 -7.59 -15.42 -1.67
CA ALA A 38 -6.87 -14.41 -2.45
C ALA A 38 -6.94 -12.99 -1.85
N GLN A 39 -8.05 -12.64 -1.18
CA GLN A 39 -8.19 -11.35 -0.53
C GLN A 39 -7.18 -11.13 0.60
N ALA A 40 -6.94 -12.13 1.46
CA ALA A 40 -5.96 -12.03 2.53
C ALA A 40 -4.55 -11.89 1.95
N ILE A 41 -4.23 -12.66 0.91
CA ILE A 41 -2.92 -12.61 0.24
C ILE A 41 -2.70 -11.25 -0.43
N CYS A 42 -3.71 -10.69 -1.12
CA CYS A 42 -3.64 -9.37 -1.73
C CYS A 42 -3.40 -8.28 -0.68
N VAL A 43 -4.06 -8.33 0.47
CA VAL A 43 -3.86 -7.34 1.55
C VAL A 43 -2.45 -7.44 2.12
N VAL A 44 -1.93 -8.65 2.36
CA VAL A 44 -0.56 -8.85 2.85
C VAL A 44 0.46 -8.33 1.85
N LEU A 45 0.28 -8.63 0.55
CA LEU A 45 1.15 -8.10 -0.51
C LEU A 45 1.07 -6.58 -0.62
N GLY A 46 -0.13 -6.01 -0.57
CA GLY A 46 -0.33 -4.55 -0.58
C GLY A 46 0.37 -3.86 0.59
N PHE A 47 0.31 -4.47 1.78
CA PHE A 47 1.00 -3.97 2.97
C PHE A 47 2.52 -4.07 2.83
N PHE A 48 3.04 -5.15 2.26
CA PHE A 48 4.46 -5.34 2.01
C PHE A 48 5.00 -4.30 1.01
N ILE A 49 4.28 -4.05 -0.08
CA ILE A 49 4.62 -3.02 -1.08
C ILE A 49 4.63 -1.63 -0.44
N TRP A 50 3.62 -1.31 0.36
CA TRP A 50 3.57 -0.05 1.08
C TRP A 50 4.75 0.11 2.04
N PHE A 51 5.09 -0.95 2.78
CA PHE A 51 6.20 -0.93 3.74
C PHE A 51 7.54 -0.68 3.06
N VAL A 52 7.79 -1.31 1.90
CA VAL A 52 8.98 -1.04 1.09
C VAL A 52 8.99 0.41 0.59
N SER A 53 7.85 0.93 0.10
CA SER A 53 7.73 2.34 -0.32
C SER A 53 8.04 3.31 0.83
N LEU A 54 7.57 3.00 2.05
CA LEU A 54 7.84 3.77 3.25
C LEU A 54 9.34 3.80 3.58
N ILE A 55 10.03 2.65 3.58
CA ILE A 55 11.47 2.58 3.85
C ILE A 55 12.26 3.41 2.83
N ILE A 56 11.93 3.31 1.54
CA ILE A 56 12.62 4.07 0.47
C ILE A 56 12.41 5.58 0.65
N LYS A 57 11.18 6.02 0.97
CA LYS A 57 10.87 7.43 1.20
C LYS A 57 11.56 7.98 2.46
N LEU A 58 11.65 7.18 3.53
CA LEU A 58 12.39 7.52 4.74
C LEU A 58 13.92 7.60 4.48
N GLY A 59 14.46 6.66 3.71
CA GLY A 59 15.87 6.66 3.32
C GLY A 59 16.26 7.88 2.47
N ARG A 60 15.35 8.39 1.63
CA ARG A 60 15.53 9.65 0.87
C ARG A 60 15.32 10.93 1.68
N LEU A 61 14.86 10.83 2.92
CA LEU A 61 14.60 11.97 3.82
C LEU A 61 15.76 12.24 4.79
N LYS A 62 16.71 11.29 4.92
CA LYS A 62 18.05 11.56 5.46
C LYS A 62 18.85 12.43 4.50
#